data_AF-A0A4Q1CDT4-F1
#
_entry.id   AF-A0A4Q1CDT4-F1
#
_cell.length_a   1.000
_cell.length_b   1.000
_cell.length_c   1.000
_cell.angle_alpha   90.00
_cell.angle_beta   90.00
_cell.angle_gamma   90.00
#
_symmetry.space_group_name_H-M   'P 1'
#
loop_
_entity.id
_entity.type
_entity.pdbx_description
1 polymer ?
#
loop_
_entity_poly.entity_id
_entity_poly.type
_entity_poly.pdbx_seq_one_letter_code
_entity_poly.pdbx_strand_id
1 'polypeptide(L)'
;MKPLFIPLLISFLFLGLTSRSQSVTEKDFRLMIDGKIYSDTVNLITVSDLLKMKTVTVNFTWINVKSLVIYYQPAFCEASIQRCTTNILCNDAKDLTKKMKPGDIVGISADEAVNRQGVKVYIKEVFFRIK
;
A
#
# COMPACT_ATOMS: atom_id res chain seq x y z
N MET A 1 -23.36 38.78 50.92
CA MET A 1 -22.11 38.67 50.15
C MET A 1 -21.99 37.23 49.66
N LYS A 2 -22.09 36.98 48.34
CA LYS A 2 -22.00 35.64 47.74
C LYS A 2 -20.56 35.43 47.25
N PRO A 3 -19.86 34.33 47.61
CA PRO A 3 -18.63 33.99 46.92
C PRO A 3 -18.98 33.34 45.58
N LEU A 4 -18.51 33.95 44.48
CA LEU A 4 -18.39 33.30 43.18
C LEU A 4 -17.29 32.23 43.30
N PHE A 5 -17.70 30.98 43.53
CA PHE A 5 -16.89 29.82 43.16
C PHE A 5 -17.23 29.46 41.71
N ILE A 6 -16.26 28.90 40.98
CA ILE A 6 -16.23 28.60 39.53
C ILE A 6 -15.53 29.75 38.77
N PRO A 7 -14.25 29.57 38.37
CA PRO A 7 -13.94 28.65 37.27
C PRO A 7 -12.54 28.03 37.35
N LEU A 8 -12.31 27.03 38.20
CA LEU A 8 -11.09 26.21 38.16
C LEU A 8 -11.27 24.93 37.30
N LEU A 9 -12.52 24.58 36.98
CA LEU A 9 -12.85 23.42 36.17
C LEU A 9 -12.68 23.64 34.65
N ILE A 10 -12.64 24.90 34.19
CA ILE A 10 -12.51 25.22 32.75
C ILE A 10 -11.06 25.12 32.29
N SER A 11 -10.08 25.32 33.19
CA SER A 11 -8.65 25.28 32.86
C SER A 11 -8.15 23.89 32.44
N PHE A 12 -8.82 22.82 32.87
CA PHE A 12 -8.48 21.44 32.50
C PHE A 12 -9.06 20.98 31.15
N LEU A 13 -10.02 21.73 30.57
CA LEU A 13 -10.56 21.40 29.24
C LEU A 13 -9.61 21.76 28.09
N PHE A 14 -8.60 22.61 28.34
CA PHE A 14 -7.69 23.09 27.30
C PHE A 14 -6.30 22.44 27.30
N LEU A 15 -5.96 21.62 28.32
CA LEU A 15 -4.65 20.97 28.42
C LEU A 15 -4.54 19.63 27.67
N GLY A 16 -5.64 19.12 27.11
CA GLY A 16 -5.71 17.76 26.54
C GLY A 16 -5.66 17.64 25.02
N LEU A 17 -5.63 18.75 24.27
CA LEU A 17 -5.83 18.72 22.81
C LEU A 17 -4.68 19.35 22.03
N THR A 18 -3.43 19.11 22.46
CA THR A 18 -2.32 19.18 21.49
C THR A 18 -2.32 17.90 20.68
N SER A 19 -3.32 17.76 19.80
CA SER A 19 -3.30 16.78 18.72
C SER A 19 -2.10 17.11 17.86
N ARG A 20 -0.94 16.51 18.14
CA ARG A 20 0.20 16.53 17.23
C ARG A 20 -0.27 15.89 15.94
N SER A 21 -0.64 16.71 14.97
CA SER A 21 -0.86 16.27 13.60
C SER A 21 0.50 15.77 13.09
N GLN A 22 0.72 14.47 13.18
CA GLN A 22 1.84 13.86 12.46
C GLN A 22 1.51 14.05 10.98
N SER A 23 2.28 14.91 10.33
CA SER A 23 2.24 15.08 8.89
C SER A 23 2.71 13.77 8.27
N VAL A 24 1.78 13.03 7.66
CA VAL A 24 2.08 11.83 6.87
C VAL A 24 2.56 12.30 5.51
N THR A 25 3.73 11.83 5.09
CA THR A 25 4.34 12.14 3.80
C THR A 25 4.21 10.96 2.85
N GLU A 26 4.46 11.20 1.56
CA GLU A 26 4.43 10.13 0.54
C GLU A 26 5.38 8.96 0.86
N LYS A 27 6.46 9.23 1.62
CA LYS A 27 7.44 8.21 2.03
C LYS A 27 6.91 7.23 3.07
N ASP A 28 5.80 7.58 3.74
CA ASP A 28 5.20 6.77 4.78
C ASP A 28 4.26 5.70 4.21
N PHE A 29 3.71 5.92 3.00
CA PHE A 29 2.82 4.98 2.33
C PHE A 29 3.57 3.78 1.79
N ARG A 30 3.21 2.60 2.30
CA ARG A 30 3.79 1.32 1.90
C ARG A 30 2.70 0.37 1.43
N LEU A 31 2.98 -0.28 0.31
CA LEU A 31 2.14 -1.33 -0.22
C LEU A 31 2.26 -2.58 0.66
N MET A 32 1.11 -3.17 0.97
CA MET A 32 0.99 -4.40 1.74
C MET A 32 0.37 -5.47 0.85
N ILE A 33 0.91 -6.69 0.90
CA ILE A 33 0.32 -7.83 0.20
C ILE A 33 0.00 -8.90 1.23
N ASP A 34 -1.27 -9.27 1.32
CA ASP A 34 -1.82 -10.19 2.32
C ASP A 34 -1.39 -9.86 3.75
N GLY A 35 -1.40 -8.56 4.09
CA GLY A 35 -1.05 -8.09 5.44
C GLY A 35 0.45 -7.91 5.71
N LYS A 36 1.33 -8.29 4.76
CA LYS A 36 2.78 -8.11 4.91
C LYS A 36 3.26 -6.87 4.16
N ILE A 37 4.07 -6.05 4.85
CA ILE A 37 4.78 -4.92 4.25
C ILE A 37 6.02 -5.44 3.52
N TYR A 38 6.19 -5.03 2.29
CA TYR A 38 7.41 -5.28 1.52
C TYR A 38 8.26 -4.01 1.44
N SER A 39 9.57 -4.20 1.35
CA SER A 39 10.52 -3.09 1.26
C SER A 39 10.60 -2.56 -0.18
N ASP A 40 11.08 -1.32 -0.31
CA ASP A 40 11.38 -0.64 -1.58
C ASP A 40 12.54 -1.30 -2.37
N THR A 41 13.10 -2.42 -1.87
CA THR A 41 14.15 -3.19 -2.55
C THR A 41 13.55 -4.38 -3.30
N VAL A 42 14.35 -5.02 -4.16
CA VAL A 42 13.93 -6.23 -4.87
C VAL A 42 13.90 -7.40 -3.90
N ASN A 43 12.69 -7.91 -3.61
CA ASN A 43 12.48 -9.01 -2.67
C ASN A 43 12.60 -10.36 -3.39
N LEU A 44 13.26 -11.37 -2.79
CA LEU A 44 13.32 -12.72 -3.37
C LEU A 44 12.04 -13.51 -3.07
N ILE A 45 11.46 -14.17 -4.07
CA ILE A 45 10.22 -14.96 -3.92
C ILE A 45 10.21 -16.20 -4.82
N THR A 46 9.48 -17.26 -4.43
CA THR A 46 9.14 -18.34 -5.38
C THR A 46 7.98 -17.95 -6.26
N VAL A 47 7.86 -18.56 -7.45
CA VAL A 47 6.63 -18.51 -8.25
C VAL A 47 5.41 -18.99 -7.45
N SER A 48 5.56 -20.06 -6.65
CA SER A 48 4.45 -20.63 -5.85
C SER A 48 3.90 -19.63 -4.83
N ASP A 49 4.76 -18.91 -4.12
CA ASP A 49 4.35 -17.96 -3.10
C ASP A 49 3.79 -16.68 -3.72
N LEU A 50 4.33 -16.26 -4.87
CA LEU A 50 3.75 -15.16 -5.64
C LEU A 50 2.31 -15.50 -6.10
N LEU A 51 2.06 -16.73 -6.57
CA LEU A 51 0.73 -17.18 -7.00
C LEU A 51 -0.29 -17.27 -5.85
N LYS A 52 0.18 -17.45 -4.62
CA LYS A 52 -0.68 -17.45 -3.43
C LYS A 52 -1.12 -16.04 -3.03
N MET A 53 -0.47 -14.99 -3.54
CA MET A 53 -0.83 -13.61 -3.23
C MET A 53 -2.23 -13.28 -3.74
N LYS A 54 -3.03 -12.63 -2.90
CA LYS A 54 -4.42 -12.30 -3.24
C LYS A 54 -4.68 -10.81 -3.19
N THR A 55 -4.47 -10.20 -2.02
CA THR A 55 -4.99 -8.87 -1.75
C THR A 55 -3.85 -7.91 -1.53
N VAL A 56 -3.91 -6.78 -2.23
CA VAL A 56 -3.01 -5.66 -2.08
C VAL A 56 -3.73 -4.54 -1.33
N THR A 57 -3.09 -4.00 -0.31
CA THR A 57 -3.58 -2.88 0.49
C THR A 57 -2.42 -1.93 0.78
N VAL A 58 -2.63 -0.99 1.70
CA VAL A 58 -1.56 -0.15 2.24
C VAL A 58 -1.58 -0.14 3.76
N ASN A 59 -0.47 0.28 4.36
CA ASN A 59 -0.27 0.38 5.81
C ASN A 59 -1.15 1.41 6.52
N PHE A 60 -1.97 2.19 5.80
CA PHE A 60 -2.90 3.14 6.37
C PHE A 60 -4.34 2.79 6.01
N THR A 61 -5.15 2.49 7.03
CA THR A 61 -6.56 2.06 6.87
C THR A 61 -7.48 3.12 6.26
N TRP A 62 -7.06 4.38 6.23
CA TRP A 62 -7.81 5.49 5.64
C TRP A 62 -7.50 5.72 4.15
N ILE A 63 -6.65 4.89 3.56
CA ILE A 63 -6.39 4.84 2.12
C ILE A 63 -6.99 3.56 1.55
N ASN A 64 -7.67 3.68 0.42
CA ASN A 64 -8.27 2.57 -0.29
C ASN A 64 -7.62 2.41 -1.67
N VAL A 65 -7.10 1.22 -1.96
CA VAL A 65 -6.57 0.85 -3.28
C VAL A 65 -7.73 0.46 -4.18
N LYS A 66 -7.87 1.12 -5.32
CA LYS A 66 -8.96 0.89 -6.28
C LYS A 66 -8.55 -0.05 -7.40
N SER A 67 -7.35 0.15 -7.95
CA SER A 67 -6.81 -0.67 -9.03
C SER A 67 -5.32 -0.94 -8.81
N LEU A 68 -4.86 -2.01 -9.45
CA LEU A 68 -3.47 -2.44 -9.43
C LEU A 68 -2.92 -2.46 -10.84
N VAL A 69 -1.62 -2.21 -10.96
CA VAL A 69 -0.84 -2.51 -12.15
C VAL A 69 0.29 -3.45 -11.75
N ILE A 70 0.48 -4.47 -12.58
CA ILE A 70 1.47 -5.52 -12.40
C ILE A 70 2.38 -5.48 -13.62
N TYR A 71 3.66 -5.22 -13.38
CA TYR A 71 4.72 -5.17 -14.37
C TYR A 71 5.44 -6.51 -14.39
N TYR A 72 5.63 -7.07 -15.57
CA TYR A 72 6.45 -8.24 -15.78
C TYR A 72 7.62 -7.87 -16.66
N GLN A 73 8.84 -8.08 -16.16
CA GLN A 73 10.07 -7.90 -16.90
C GLN A 73 10.83 -9.24 -16.98
N PRO A 74 10.64 -9.99 -18.08
CA PRO A 74 11.45 -11.17 -18.37
C PRO A 74 12.91 -10.78 -18.66
N ALA A 75 13.84 -11.68 -18.37
CA ALA A 75 15.27 -11.44 -18.64
C ALA A 75 15.62 -11.21 -20.12
N PHE A 76 14.83 -11.77 -21.05
CA PHE A 76 15.15 -11.79 -22.49
C PHE A 76 13.98 -11.41 -23.41
N CYS A 77 12.89 -10.83 -22.88
CA CYS A 77 11.74 -10.45 -23.70
C CYS A 77 11.23 -9.04 -23.31
N GLU A 78 10.29 -8.53 -24.10
CA GLU A 78 9.65 -7.26 -23.81
C GLU A 78 8.85 -7.32 -22.50
N ALA A 79 8.85 -6.20 -21.77
CA ALA A 79 8.06 -6.08 -20.56
C ALA A 79 6.57 -6.10 -20.90
N SER A 80 5.77 -6.80 -20.09
CA SER A 80 4.31 -6.80 -20.22
C SER A 80 3.67 -6.17 -19.00
N ILE A 81 2.53 -5.51 -19.19
CA ILE A 81 1.80 -4.82 -18.12
C ILE A 81 0.39 -5.41 -18.06
N GLN A 82 -0.06 -5.75 -16.85
CA GLN A 82 -1.43 -6.17 -16.58
C GLN A 82 -2.06 -5.24 -15.56
N ARG A 83 -3.27 -4.75 -15.85
CA ARG A 83 -4.06 -3.95 -14.92
C ARG A 83 -5.17 -4.79 -14.31
N CYS A 84 -5.33 -4.73 -12.99
CA CYS A 84 -6.46 -5.30 -12.27
C CYS A 84 -7.35 -4.15 -11.76
N THR A 85 -8.66 -4.22 -12.01
CA THR A 85 -9.64 -3.16 -11.65
C THR A 85 -10.08 -3.18 -10.19
N THR A 86 -9.42 -4.00 -9.38
CA THR A 86 -9.66 -4.13 -7.94
C THR A 86 -8.32 -4.20 -7.23
N ASN A 87 -8.34 -4.18 -5.91
CA ASN A 87 -7.16 -4.43 -5.08
C ASN A 87 -6.79 -5.92 -4.94
N ILE A 88 -7.39 -6.78 -5.78
CA ILE A 88 -7.14 -8.22 -5.83
C ILE A 88 -6.33 -8.53 -7.07
N LEU A 89 -5.32 -9.40 -6.95
CA LEU A 89 -4.59 -9.92 -8.09
C LEU A 89 -5.54 -10.72 -8.99
N CYS A 90 -5.78 -10.16 -10.19
CA CYS A 90 -6.64 -10.73 -11.21
C CYS A 90 -6.04 -11.99 -11.85
N ASN A 91 -6.89 -12.82 -12.45
CA ASN A 91 -6.48 -14.11 -13.03
C ASN A 91 -5.43 -13.93 -14.14
N ASP A 92 -5.58 -12.92 -14.99
CA ASP A 92 -4.63 -12.64 -16.07
C ASP A 92 -3.20 -12.42 -15.53
N ALA A 93 -3.07 -11.69 -14.41
CA ALA A 93 -1.79 -11.49 -13.75
C ALA A 93 -1.23 -12.78 -13.15
N LYS A 94 -2.11 -13.65 -12.62
CA LYS A 94 -1.73 -14.99 -12.14
C LYS A 94 -1.30 -15.91 -13.28
N ASP A 95 -1.88 -15.77 -14.45
CA ASP A 95 -1.49 -16.58 -15.61
C ASP A 95 -0.18 -16.10 -16.23
N LEU A 96 0.10 -14.79 -16.18
CA LEU A 96 1.41 -14.25 -16.55
C LEU A 96 2.51 -14.73 -15.60
N THR A 97 2.26 -14.72 -14.30
CA THR A 97 3.25 -15.15 -13.28
C THR A 97 3.61 -16.63 -13.38
N LYS A 98 2.71 -17.50 -13.86
CA LYS A 98 3.01 -18.92 -14.14
C LYS A 98 4.11 -19.14 -15.18
N LYS A 99 4.35 -18.16 -16.06
CA LYS A 99 5.35 -18.25 -17.13
C LYS A 99 6.74 -17.77 -16.71
N MET A 100 6.87 -17.26 -15.48
CA MET A 100 8.11 -16.69 -14.98
C MET A 100 9.19 -17.74 -14.73
N LYS A 101 10.44 -17.35 -14.97
CA LYS A 101 11.64 -18.15 -14.74
C LYS A 101 12.49 -17.52 -13.62
N PRO A 102 13.38 -18.30 -12.99
CA PRO A 102 14.36 -17.77 -12.05
C PRO A 102 15.14 -16.58 -12.67
N GLY A 103 15.24 -15.49 -11.92
CA GLY A 103 15.87 -14.24 -12.34
C GLY A 103 14.91 -13.18 -12.89
N ASP A 104 13.71 -13.56 -13.34
CA ASP A 104 12.71 -12.59 -13.83
C ASP A 104 12.24 -11.66 -12.69
N ILE A 105 11.81 -10.45 -13.07
CA ILE A 105 11.34 -9.42 -12.14
C ILE A 105 9.85 -9.17 -12.36
N VAL A 106 9.11 -9.06 -11.25
CA VAL A 106 7.73 -8.61 -11.21
C VAL A 106 7.61 -7.37 -10.33
N GLY A 107 6.96 -6.34 -10.83
CA GLY A 107 6.57 -5.15 -10.07
C GLY A 107 5.08 -5.17 -9.78
N ILE A 108 4.69 -4.78 -8.57
CA ILE A 108 3.28 -4.59 -8.18
C ILE A 108 3.13 -3.15 -7.68
N SER A 109 2.18 -2.44 -8.26
CA SER A 109 1.90 -1.02 -7.98
C SER A 109 0.42 -0.79 -7.79
N ALA A 110 0.08 0.16 -6.91
CA ALA A 110 -1.28 0.68 -6.80
C ALA A 110 -1.47 1.75 -7.88
N ASP A 111 -2.19 1.39 -8.94
CA ASP A 111 -2.47 2.26 -10.08
C ASP A 111 -3.39 3.43 -9.68
N GLU A 112 -4.35 3.12 -8.82
CA GLU A 112 -5.18 4.10 -8.14
C GLU A 112 -5.32 3.73 -6.67
N ALA A 113 -4.93 4.67 -5.80
CA ALA A 113 -5.26 4.64 -4.38
C ALA A 113 -5.73 6.02 -3.95
N VAL A 114 -6.75 6.06 -3.10
CA VAL A 114 -7.41 7.30 -2.69
C VAL A 114 -7.57 7.38 -1.18
N ASN A 115 -7.46 8.58 -0.63
CA ASN A 115 -7.81 8.83 0.77
C ASN A 115 -9.35 8.89 0.96
N ARG A 116 -9.83 9.14 2.19
CA ARG A 116 -11.26 9.29 2.49
C ARG A 116 -11.97 10.43 1.74
N GLN A 117 -11.23 11.38 1.22
CA GLN A 117 -11.75 12.52 0.46
C GLN A 117 -11.74 12.26 -1.06
N GLY A 118 -11.31 11.07 -1.51
CA GLY A 118 -11.18 10.74 -2.93
C GLY A 118 -9.93 11.31 -3.60
N VAL A 119 -9.01 11.91 -2.84
CA VAL A 119 -7.75 12.44 -3.38
C VAL A 119 -6.81 11.28 -3.67
N LYS A 120 -6.26 11.24 -4.89
CA LYS A 120 -5.27 10.24 -5.31
C LYS A 120 -4.01 10.37 -4.47
N VAL A 121 -3.52 9.25 -3.98
CA VAL A 121 -2.27 9.13 -3.22
C VAL A 121 -1.31 8.27 -4.01
N TYR A 122 -0.09 8.76 -4.21
CA TYR A 122 0.98 7.96 -4.80
C TYR A 122 1.54 7.00 -3.75
N ILE A 123 1.70 5.73 -4.14
CA ILE A 123 2.28 4.69 -3.30
C ILE A 123 3.41 4.05 -4.08
N LYS A 124 4.54 3.83 -3.40
CA LYS A 124 5.68 3.16 -4.01
C LYS A 124 5.37 1.72 -4.39
N GLU A 125 5.92 1.34 -5.53
CA GLU A 125 5.81 0.00 -6.08
C GLU A 125 6.72 -0.97 -5.31
N VAL A 126 6.36 -2.26 -5.36
CA VAL A 126 7.15 -3.33 -4.78
C VAL A 126 7.64 -4.25 -5.89
N PHE A 127 8.92 -4.58 -5.85
CA PHE A 127 9.54 -5.48 -6.82
C PHE A 127 9.90 -6.81 -6.19
N PHE A 128 9.71 -7.88 -6.96
CA PHE A 128 10.12 -9.23 -6.61
C PHE A 128 10.98 -9.82 -7.72
N ARG A 129 12.03 -10.54 -7.31
CA ARG A 129 12.83 -11.38 -8.19
C ARG A 129 12.55 -12.85 -7.89
N ILE A 130 12.29 -13.61 -8.96
CA ILE A 130 12.02 -15.03 -8.86
C ILE A 130 13.31 -15.78 -8.54
N LYS A 131 13.29 -16.60 -7.49
CA LYS A 131 14.39 -17.49 -7.12
C LYS A 131 14.34 -18.84 -7.83
#